data_AF-A0A1V5WXV3-F1
#
_entry.id   AF-A0A1V5WXV3-F1
#
_cell.length_a   1.000
_cell.length_b   1.000
_cell.length_c   1.000
_cell.angle_alpha   90.00
_cell.angle_beta   90.00
_cell.angle_gamma   90.00
#
_symmetry.space_group_name_H-M   'P 1'
#
loop_
_entity.id
_entity.type
_entity.pdbx_description
1 polymer ?
#
loop_
_entity_poly.entity_id
_entity_poly.type
_entity_poly.pdbx_seq_one_letter_code
_entity_poly.pdbx_strand_id
1 'polypeptide(L)'
;MGISFEKFFAVTALMAGVGLVVACTVEENDDEGAAAAAGSGGSGQAGEAGTGGGSAGEAGSAGEAGSAGVAGGAGEGGSGGVAGGAGEGGSGGTPQCLGDTIEGDPALEGICDDLPYAETDCDPGSEAGLEPYAYEVCWRMSGRLRDAVLYDMHTCLADIDITDACSDEHGDAAEKCMVASVGNACELSEAAGTCDAIKTACDAVDANLCVALMQAFKPAAHQEILDCIDMGKKASTDPCEDIVDLCIWDPWAFY
;
A
#
# COMPACT_ATOMS: atom_id res chain seq x y z
N MET A 1 10.60 -20.17 -2.11
CA MET A 1 10.37 -19.65 -3.47
C MET A 1 11.07 -18.30 -3.54
N GLY A 2 12.02 -18.09 -4.46
CA GLY A 2 12.62 -16.77 -4.64
C GLY A 2 11.67 -15.89 -5.46
N ILE A 3 11.49 -14.63 -5.04
CA ILE A 3 10.81 -13.62 -5.85
C ILE A 3 11.64 -13.49 -7.14
N SER A 4 11.02 -13.67 -8.31
CA SER A 4 11.73 -13.44 -9.56
C SER A 4 11.74 -11.93 -9.82
N PHE A 5 12.92 -11.31 -9.75
CA PHE A 5 13.16 -9.89 -10.05
C PHE A 5 12.50 -9.42 -11.36
N GLU A 6 12.37 -10.32 -12.35
CA GLU A 6 11.68 -10.05 -13.61
C GLU A 6 10.20 -9.64 -13.41
N LYS A 7 9.51 -10.21 -12.40
CA LYS A 7 8.13 -9.85 -12.07
C LYS A 7 8.05 -8.53 -11.31
N PHE A 8 8.93 -8.32 -10.34
CA PHE A 8 9.02 -7.07 -9.59
C PHE A 8 9.35 -5.89 -10.51
N PHE A 9 10.27 -6.08 -11.47
CA PHE A 9 10.58 -5.09 -12.49
C PHE A 9 9.46 -4.90 -13.50
N ALA A 10 8.80 -5.98 -13.93
CA ALA A 10 7.64 -5.85 -14.83
C ALA A 10 6.52 -5.04 -14.18
N VAL A 11 6.27 -5.23 -12.88
CA VAL A 11 5.26 -4.48 -12.11
C VAL A 11 5.72 -3.04 -11.84
N THR A 12 6.98 -2.84 -11.45
CA THR A 12 7.49 -1.50 -11.14
C THR A 12 7.73 -0.66 -12.41
N ALA A 13 8.10 -1.27 -13.53
CA ALA A 13 8.14 -0.59 -14.84
C ALA A 13 6.74 -0.15 -15.29
N LEU A 14 5.69 -0.88 -14.88
CA LEU A 14 4.30 -0.48 -15.11
C LEU A 14 3.91 0.76 -14.29
N MET A 15 4.44 0.88 -13.06
CA MET A 15 4.25 2.05 -12.19
C MET A 15 5.12 3.24 -12.62
N ALA A 16 6.35 3.01 -13.09
CA ALA A 16 7.23 4.04 -13.63
C ALA A 16 6.70 4.66 -14.94
N GLY A 17 5.77 3.97 -15.63
CA GLY A 17 5.03 4.50 -16.76
C GLY A 17 3.93 5.51 -16.40
N VAL A 18 3.57 5.63 -15.11
CA VAL A 18 2.56 6.58 -14.61
C VAL A 18 3.21 7.80 -13.93
N GLY A 19 4.54 7.81 -13.79
CA GLY A 19 5.34 8.91 -13.26
C GLY A 19 5.56 10.07 -14.24
N LEU A 20 4.59 10.42 -15.08
CA LEU A 20 4.53 11.76 -15.68
C LEU A 20 3.65 12.58 -14.77
N VAL A 21 4.30 13.45 -13.99
CA VAL A 21 3.69 14.54 -13.24
C VAL A 21 2.85 15.37 -14.22
N VAL A 22 1.58 14.99 -14.41
CA VAL A 22 0.58 15.90 -14.95
C VAL A 22 0.28 16.86 -13.79
N ALA A 23 1.06 17.93 -13.74
CA ALA A 23 0.48 19.18 -13.30
C ALA A 23 -0.77 19.37 -14.15
N CYS A 24 -1.96 19.21 -13.54
CA CYS A 24 -3.21 19.67 -14.12
C CYS A 24 -3.16 21.22 -14.18
N THR A 25 -2.37 21.76 -15.10
CA THR A 25 -2.67 23.07 -15.67
C THR A 25 -3.79 22.81 -16.66
N VAL A 26 -5.00 23.21 -16.27
CA VAL A 26 -6.11 23.40 -17.20
C VAL A 26 -5.64 24.44 -18.21
N GLU A 27 -5.15 24.00 -19.37
CA GLU A 27 -5.00 24.87 -20.53
C GLU A 27 -6.42 25.16 -21.04
N GLU A 28 -6.88 26.38 -20.77
CA GLU A 28 -8.09 26.96 -21.33
C GLU A 28 -7.94 26.97 -22.86
N ASN A 29 -8.52 25.98 -23.53
CA ASN A 29 -8.76 26.08 -24.96
C ASN A 29 -10.03 26.91 -25.17
N ASP A 30 -9.83 28.12 -25.67
CA ASP A 30 -10.86 28.96 -26.28
C ASP A 30 -11.45 28.24 -27.49
N ASP A 31 -12.56 27.53 -27.30
CA ASP A 31 -13.43 27.08 -28.39
C ASP A 31 -14.82 27.70 -28.23
N GLU A 32 -15.10 28.64 -29.14
CA GLU A 32 -16.37 29.31 -29.29
C GLU A 32 -17.44 28.35 -29.82
N GLY A 33 -18.44 28.06 -28.98
CA GLY A 33 -19.84 27.98 -29.41
C GLY A 33 -20.41 26.60 -29.74
N ALA A 34 -21.27 26.08 -28.86
CA ALA A 34 -22.71 25.96 -29.13
C ALA A 34 -23.47 25.26 -27.98
N ALA A 35 -24.43 26.00 -27.41
CA ALA A 35 -25.71 25.56 -26.86
C ALA A 35 -25.80 24.29 -25.98
N ALA A 36 -25.86 24.55 -24.68
CA ALA A 36 -26.75 23.97 -23.66
C ALA A 36 -27.57 22.71 -23.99
N ALA A 37 -27.37 21.66 -23.21
CA ALA A 37 -28.45 20.86 -22.63
C ALA A 37 -27.99 20.24 -21.31
N ALA A 38 -28.58 20.71 -20.21
CA ALA A 38 -28.44 20.12 -18.90
C ALA A 38 -29.11 18.73 -18.89
N GLY A 39 -28.39 17.71 -18.41
CA GLY A 39 -28.89 16.36 -18.23
C GLY A 39 -28.42 15.81 -16.89
N SER A 40 -29.37 15.70 -15.97
CA SER A 40 -29.26 15.30 -14.56
C SER A 40 -28.71 13.89 -14.33
N GLY A 41 -28.03 13.72 -13.20
CA GLY A 41 -27.45 12.46 -12.74
C GLY A 41 -28.46 11.34 -12.54
N GLY A 42 -28.02 10.13 -12.87
CA GLY A 42 -28.72 8.90 -12.55
C GLY A 42 -28.37 8.46 -11.14
N SER A 43 -29.37 8.31 -10.30
CA SER A 43 -29.28 7.63 -9.02
C SER A 43 -30.19 6.39 -9.03
N GLY A 44 -29.66 5.32 -8.45
CA GLY A 44 -30.39 4.37 -7.62
C GLY A 44 -31.42 3.48 -8.31
N GLN A 45 -30.97 2.28 -8.69
CA GLN A 45 -31.85 1.13 -8.89
C GLN A 45 -32.36 0.68 -7.51
N ALA A 46 -33.66 0.80 -7.25
CA ALA A 46 -34.28 0.33 -6.01
C ALA A 46 -35.32 -0.76 -6.30
N GLY A 47 -35.06 -1.93 -5.72
CA GLY A 47 -35.98 -2.93 -5.17
C GLY A 47 -37.27 -3.26 -5.91
N GLU A 48 -37.32 -4.48 -6.45
CA GLU A 48 -38.58 -5.18 -6.70
C GLU A 48 -39.29 -5.50 -5.37
N ALA A 49 -40.43 -4.87 -5.15
CA ALA A 49 -41.42 -5.33 -4.17
C ALA A 49 -42.69 -5.68 -4.92
N GLY A 50 -42.96 -6.98 -5.06
CA GLY A 50 -44.24 -7.47 -5.54
C GLY A 50 -45.34 -7.20 -4.52
N THR A 51 -46.55 -6.90 -5.00
CA THR A 51 -47.79 -7.35 -4.36
C THR A 51 -48.96 -7.16 -5.33
N GLY A 52 -49.76 -8.21 -5.49
CA GLY A 52 -51.03 -8.14 -6.17
C GLY A 52 -52.07 -7.41 -5.33
N GLY A 53 -52.95 -6.68 -6.01
CA GLY A 53 -54.29 -6.34 -5.54
C GLY A 53 -54.54 -4.86 -5.26
N GLY A 54 -55.33 -4.23 -6.13
CA GLY A 54 -56.29 -3.20 -5.71
C GLY A 54 -56.08 -1.75 -6.20
N SER A 55 -56.86 -1.41 -7.23
CA SER A 55 -57.63 -0.15 -7.43
C SER A 55 -56.94 1.23 -7.52
N ALA A 56 -57.50 2.05 -8.41
CA ALA A 56 -56.96 3.29 -8.98
C ALA A 56 -57.38 4.60 -8.30
N GLY A 57 -56.61 5.67 -8.55
CA GLY A 57 -56.85 7.10 -8.25
C GLY A 57 -55.77 7.66 -7.29
N GLU A 58 -55.15 8.84 -7.42
CA GLU A 58 -55.30 10.06 -8.23
C GLU A 58 -53.89 10.68 -8.42
N ALA A 59 -53.72 11.61 -9.37
CA ALA A 59 -52.45 12.28 -9.64
C ALA A 59 -52.27 13.59 -8.83
N GLY A 60 -51.08 13.77 -8.25
CA GLY A 60 -50.35 15.04 -8.19
C GLY A 60 -50.41 15.87 -6.91
N SER A 61 -49.25 16.08 -6.29
CA SER A 61 -48.83 17.36 -5.68
C SER A 61 -47.30 17.47 -5.75
N ALA A 62 -46.81 18.66 -6.11
CA ALA A 62 -45.41 18.98 -6.34
C ALA A 62 -44.56 18.94 -5.06
N GLY A 63 -43.25 18.73 -5.21
CA GLY A 63 -42.28 18.65 -4.12
C GLY A 63 -42.13 19.95 -3.32
N GLU A 64 -41.81 19.79 -2.04
CA GLU A 64 -41.37 20.86 -1.16
C GLU A 64 -39.84 20.93 -1.14
N ALA A 65 -39.33 22.17 -1.21
CA ALA A 65 -37.92 22.50 -1.21
C ALA A 65 -37.24 22.13 0.12
N GLY A 66 -35.93 21.84 0.05
CA GLY A 66 -35.10 21.54 1.21
C GLY A 66 -35.14 22.67 2.26
N SER A 67 -35.35 22.28 3.51
CA SER A 67 -35.33 23.20 4.63
C SER A 67 -33.91 23.64 4.96
N ALA A 68 -33.74 24.96 5.07
CA ALA A 68 -32.53 25.61 5.54
C ALA A 68 -32.05 25.09 6.91
N GLY A 69 -30.73 25.05 7.08
CA GLY A 69 -30.05 24.64 8.31
C GLY A 69 -30.56 25.43 9.52
N VAL A 70 -30.85 24.71 10.59
CA VAL A 70 -31.31 25.29 11.85
C VAL A 70 -30.11 25.48 12.77
N ALA A 71 -29.90 26.73 13.20
CA ALA A 71 -28.91 27.09 14.21
C ALA A 71 -29.20 26.39 15.55
N GLY A 72 -28.11 26.01 16.24
CA GLY A 72 -28.16 25.27 17.50
C GLY A 72 -28.94 25.98 18.61
N GLY A 73 -29.70 25.18 19.35
CA GLY A 73 -30.24 25.52 20.66
C GLY A 73 -29.64 24.59 21.71
N ALA A 74 -29.10 25.16 22.79
CA ALA A 74 -28.59 24.43 23.94
C ALA A 74 -29.73 23.76 24.73
N GLY A 75 -29.44 22.56 25.25
CA GLY A 75 -30.28 21.86 26.23
C GLY A 75 -29.48 20.79 26.97
N GLU A 76 -29.38 20.94 28.29
CA GLU A 76 -28.76 20.00 29.23
C GLU A 76 -29.67 18.79 29.50
N GLY A 77 -29.07 17.61 29.68
CA GLY A 77 -29.63 16.49 30.44
C GLY A 77 -29.77 15.15 29.69
N GLY A 78 -28.89 14.19 29.99
CA GLY A 78 -29.13 12.77 29.70
C GLY A 78 -27.87 11.92 29.53
N SER A 79 -27.47 11.21 30.59
CA SER A 79 -26.39 10.21 30.58
C SER A 79 -26.86 8.93 29.89
N GLY A 80 -26.27 8.63 28.73
CA GLY A 80 -26.34 7.34 28.03
C GLY A 80 -25.15 7.25 27.10
N GLY A 81 -24.19 6.37 27.42
CA GLY A 81 -22.93 6.25 26.69
C GLY A 81 -23.17 5.90 25.22
N VAL A 82 -22.68 6.77 24.33
CA VAL A 82 -22.60 6.53 22.90
C VAL A 82 -21.50 5.52 22.61
N ALA A 83 -21.82 4.50 21.80
CA ALA A 83 -20.80 3.70 21.13
C ALA A 83 -19.91 4.66 20.33
N GLY A 84 -18.60 4.57 20.52
CA GLY A 84 -17.63 5.30 19.71
C GLY A 84 -17.83 4.91 18.25
N GLY A 85 -18.15 5.87 17.40
CA GLY A 85 -18.10 5.68 15.96
C GLY A 85 -16.65 5.37 15.55
N ALA A 86 -16.50 4.42 14.63
CA ALA A 86 -15.24 4.22 13.93
C ALA A 86 -14.78 5.57 13.37
N GLY A 87 -13.52 5.94 13.60
CA GLY A 87 -12.95 7.17 13.06
C GLY A 87 -13.05 7.14 11.54
N GLU A 88 -13.75 8.12 10.97
CA GLU A 88 -13.80 8.33 9.53
C GLU A 88 -12.41 8.70 9.02
N GLY A 89 -11.92 7.91 8.06
CA GLY A 89 -10.62 8.08 7.42
C GLY A 89 -10.45 9.49 6.85
N GLY A 90 -9.34 10.12 7.22
CA GLY A 90 -8.96 11.44 6.73
C GLY A 90 -8.86 11.45 5.21
N SER A 91 -9.83 12.10 4.56
CA SER A 91 -9.81 12.37 3.13
C SER A 91 -9.00 13.65 2.84
N GLY A 92 -8.04 13.55 1.91
CA GLY A 92 -7.67 14.69 1.06
C GLY A 92 -6.46 15.55 1.43
N GLY A 93 -5.47 15.03 2.15
CA GLY A 93 -4.13 15.62 2.16
C GLY A 93 -3.36 15.19 0.92
N THR A 94 -2.44 16.03 0.40
CA THR A 94 -1.33 15.57 -0.46
C THR A 94 -0.83 14.22 0.05
N PRO A 95 -0.53 13.22 -0.80
CA PRO A 95 0.03 11.96 -0.33
C PRO A 95 1.26 12.32 0.51
N GLN A 96 1.11 12.20 1.83
CA GLN A 96 2.24 12.37 2.71
C GLN A 96 3.07 11.14 2.43
N CYS A 97 4.24 11.34 1.84
CA CYS A 97 5.18 10.26 1.69
C CYS A 97 5.46 9.65 3.09
N LEU A 98 5.75 8.36 3.11
CA LEU A 98 5.95 7.60 4.35
C LEU A 98 7.36 7.91 4.87
N GLY A 99 7.40 8.68 5.96
CA GLY A 99 8.64 9.16 6.60
C GLY A 99 9.27 8.16 7.57
N ASP A 100 10.08 8.67 8.51
CA ASP A 100 10.77 7.87 9.53
C ASP A 100 9.93 7.57 10.75
N THR A 101 8.84 8.30 10.98
CA THR A 101 8.07 8.25 12.22
C THR A 101 6.58 8.19 11.93
N ILE A 102 5.87 7.41 12.73
CA ILE A 102 4.41 7.43 12.78
C ILE A 102 4.02 8.35 13.92
N GLU A 103 3.13 9.31 13.67
CA GLU A 103 2.57 10.11 14.76
C GLU A 103 1.79 9.18 15.70
N GLY A 104 2.22 9.11 16.96
CA GLY A 104 1.61 8.23 17.97
C GLY A 104 2.35 6.92 18.26
N ASP A 105 3.51 6.70 17.62
CA ASP A 105 4.53 5.67 17.91
C ASP A 105 3.99 4.38 18.56
N PRO A 106 3.17 3.60 17.83
CA PRO A 106 2.90 2.24 18.26
C PRO A 106 4.24 1.50 18.23
N ALA A 107 4.57 0.79 19.32
CA ALA A 107 5.74 -0.09 19.30
C ALA A 107 5.59 -1.08 18.13
N LEU A 108 6.45 -0.95 17.11
CA LEU A 108 6.42 -1.81 15.92
C LEU A 108 7.10 -3.16 16.15
N GLU A 109 7.68 -3.36 17.34
CA GLU A 109 8.25 -4.64 17.76
C GLU A 109 7.13 -5.68 17.83
N GLY A 110 7.23 -6.73 17.01
CA GLY A 110 6.21 -7.79 16.92
C GLY A 110 4.97 -7.41 16.12
N ILE A 111 4.95 -6.29 15.39
CA ILE A 111 3.75 -5.87 14.63
C ILE A 111 3.27 -6.96 13.65
N CYS A 112 4.19 -7.75 13.09
CA CYS A 112 3.85 -8.83 12.18
C CYS A 112 3.11 -10.00 12.86
N ASP A 113 3.26 -10.16 14.19
CA ASP A 113 2.57 -11.19 14.97
C ASP A 113 1.07 -10.89 15.12
N ASP A 114 0.65 -9.65 14.85
CA ASP A 114 -0.76 -9.23 14.83
C ASP A 114 -1.47 -9.58 13.50
N LEU A 115 -0.74 -10.09 12.50
CA LEU A 115 -1.34 -10.50 11.23
C LEU A 115 -2.30 -11.69 11.43
N PRO A 116 -3.46 -11.70 10.76
CA PRO A 116 -4.51 -12.69 11.02
C PRO A 116 -4.12 -14.14 10.67
N TYR A 117 -2.99 -14.31 9.97
CA TYR A 117 -2.44 -15.59 9.55
C TYR A 117 -1.06 -15.90 10.16
N ALA A 118 -0.60 -15.13 11.16
CA ALA A 118 0.72 -15.32 11.78
C ALA A 118 0.94 -16.74 12.36
N GLU A 119 -0.12 -17.39 12.86
CA GLU A 119 -0.06 -18.76 13.40
C GLU A 119 -0.34 -19.86 12.36
N THR A 120 -0.48 -19.50 11.07
CA THR A 120 -0.79 -20.48 10.02
C THR A 120 0.47 -21.26 9.63
N ASP A 121 0.34 -22.58 9.47
CA ASP A 121 1.42 -23.44 8.98
C ASP A 121 1.07 -23.95 7.58
N CYS A 122 1.84 -23.49 6.59
CA CYS A 122 1.71 -23.84 5.17
C CYS A 122 2.41 -25.14 4.77
N ASP A 123 3.21 -25.73 5.66
CA ASP A 123 3.75 -27.08 5.48
C ASP A 123 3.81 -27.84 6.82
N PRO A 124 2.66 -28.32 7.31
CA PRO A 124 2.56 -29.04 8.59
C PRO A 124 3.28 -30.41 8.59
N GLY A 125 3.87 -30.81 7.46
CA GLY A 125 4.70 -32.00 7.34
C GLY A 125 6.20 -31.74 7.46
N SER A 126 6.63 -30.48 7.40
CA SER A 126 8.03 -30.10 7.55
C SER A 126 8.40 -29.87 9.02
N GLU A 127 9.63 -30.21 9.40
CA GLU A 127 10.12 -29.94 10.77
C GLU A 127 10.30 -28.44 11.05
N ALA A 128 10.31 -27.61 10.00
CA ALA A 128 10.50 -26.17 10.10
C ALA A 128 9.18 -25.37 10.11
N GLY A 129 8.07 -25.96 9.64
CA GLY A 129 6.91 -25.20 9.20
C GLY A 129 7.25 -24.34 7.98
N LEU A 130 6.25 -24.02 7.16
CA LEU A 130 6.37 -22.89 6.23
C LEU A 130 5.38 -21.84 6.68
N GLU A 131 5.86 -20.64 6.96
CA GLU A 131 4.98 -19.53 7.31
C GLU A 131 4.31 -18.98 6.02
N PRO A 132 3.14 -18.35 6.13
CA PRO A 132 2.55 -17.63 5.01
C PRO A 132 3.53 -16.59 4.47
N TYR A 133 3.66 -16.50 3.15
CA TYR A 133 4.59 -15.58 2.50
C TYR A 133 4.42 -14.13 2.99
N ALA A 134 3.18 -13.69 3.21
CA ALA A 134 2.89 -12.36 3.71
C ALA A 134 3.45 -12.10 5.12
N TYR A 135 3.43 -13.11 6.00
CA TYR A 135 4.03 -13.02 7.34
C TYR A 135 5.55 -12.97 7.24
N GLU A 136 6.17 -13.85 6.44
CA GLU A 136 7.62 -13.85 6.22
C GLU A 136 8.11 -12.50 5.69
N VAL A 137 7.42 -11.92 4.70
CA VAL A 137 7.75 -10.60 4.14
C VAL A 137 7.68 -9.53 5.23
N CYS A 138 6.61 -9.50 6.04
CA CYS A 138 6.51 -8.56 7.14
C CYS A 138 7.68 -8.71 8.12
N TRP A 139 7.92 -9.94 8.59
CA TRP A 139 8.93 -10.23 9.60
C TRP A 139 10.34 -9.86 9.12
N ARG A 140 10.72 -10.29 7.91
CA ARG A 140 12.04 -9.99 7.30
C ARG A 140 12.27 -8.50 7.12
N MET A 141 11.21 -7.73 6.86
CA MET A 141 11.30 -6.30 6.57
C MET A 141 11.16 -5.41 7.81
N SER A 142 10.62 -5.92 8.92
CA SER A 142 10.33 -5.16 10.14
C SER A 142 11.55 -4.45 10.75
N GLY A 143 12.74 -5.06 10.65
CA GLY A 143 14.00 -4.46 11.10
C GLY A 143 14.63 -3.46 10.14
N ARG A 144 14.17 -3.41 8.89
CA ARG A 144 14.84 -2.70 7.79
C ARG A 144 14.06 -1.55 7.21
N LEU A 145 12.75 -1.69 7.09
CA LEU A 145 11.91 -0.63 6.59
C LEU A 145 11.82 0.50 7.61
N ARG A 146 11.66 1.73 7.10
CA ARG A 146 11.29 2.89 7.91
C ARG A 146 9.93 2.64 8.53
N ASP A 147 9.73 3.18 9.72
CA ASP A 147 8.60 2.80 10.57
C ASP A 147 7.25 3.08 9.91
N ALA A 148 7.09 4.23 9.25
CA ALA A 148 5.86 4.55 8.53
C ALA A 148 5.62 3.63 7.32
N VAL A 149 6.68 3.19 6.63
CA VAL A 149 6.58 2.23 5.51
C VAL A 149 6.19 0.86 6.02
N LEU A 150 6.80 0.40 7.13
CA LEU A 150 6.48 -0.88 7.76
C LEU A 150 5.02 -0.92 8.21
N TYR A 151 4.53 0.16 8.82
CA TYR A 151 3.15 0.23 9.29
C TYR A 151 2.12 0.26 8.16
N ASP A 152 2.40 1.00 7.09
CA ASP A 152 1.57 0.98 5.88
C ASP A 152 1.53 -0.41 5.26
N MET A 153 2.70 -1.05 5.13
CA MET A 153 2.81 -2.41 4.63
C MET A 153 2.02 -3.39 5.51
N HIS A 154 2.22 -3.36 6.83
CA HIS A 154 1.48 -4.20 7.77
C HIS A 154 -0.04 -4.00 7.65
N THR A 155 -0.50 -2.75 7.55
CA THR A 155 -1.93 -2.44 7.40
C THR A 155 -2.49 -3.06 6.12
N CYS A 156 -1.77 -2.93 5.00
CA CYS A 156 -2.17 -3.56 3.74
C CYS A 156 -2.18 -5.09 3.84
N LEU A 157 -1.17 -5.68 4.48
CA LEU A 157 -1.06 -7.12 4.69
C LEU A 157 -2.21 -7.67 5.55
N ALA A 158 -2.58 -6.96 6.62
CA ALA A 158 -3.69 -7.32 7.50
C ALA A 158 -5.06 -7.32 6.79
N ASP A 159 -5.21 -6.54 5.71
CA ASP A 159 -6.43 -6.45 4.90
C ASP A 159 -6.52 -7.56 3.83
N ILE A 160 -5.49 -8.38 3.65
CA ILE A 160 -5.53 -9.49 2.68
C ILE A 160 -6.51 -10.56 3.16
N ASP A 161 -7.42 -10.97 2.26
CA ASP A 161 -8.36 -12.06 2.52
C ASP A 161 -7.62 -13.36 2.89
N ILE A 162 -8.05 -13.96 4.01
CA ILE A 162 -7.45 -15.16 4.61
C ILE A 162 -8.01 -16.47 4.07
N THR A 163 -8.80 -16.45 2.99
CA THR A 163 -9.44 -17.65 2.44
C THR A 163 -8.45 -18.81 2.26
N ASP A 164 -7.20 -18.51 1.87
CA ASP A 164 -6.05 -19.42 1.95
C ASP A 164 -4.74 -18.62 2.05
N ALA A 165 -4.19 -18.49 3.27
CA ALA A 165 -2.94 -17.74 3.51
C ALA A 165 -1.70 -18.37 2.86
N CYS A 166 -1.80 -19.63 2.45
CA CYS A 166 -0.71 -20.41 1.85
C CYS A 166 -0.81 -20.46 0.31
N SER A 167 -1.82 -19.81 -0.26
CA SER A 167 -2.04 -19.77 -1.70
C SER A 167 -1.09 -18.81 -2.42
N ASP A 168 -0.86 -19.08 -3.70
CA ASP A 168 -0.14 -18.17 -4.59
C ASP A 168 -0.87 -16.82 -4.69
N GLU A 169 -2.21 -16.82 -4.68
CA GLU A 169 -3.02 -15.59 -4.71
C GLU A 169 -2.78 -14.69 -3.48
N HIS A 170 -2.61 -15.29 -2.30
CA HIS A 170 -2.23 -14.55 -1.09
C HIS A 170 -0.81 -14.00 -1.20
N GLY A 171 0.12 -14.77 -1.76
CA GLY A 171 1.48 -14.32 -2.07
C GLY A 171 1.52 -13.10 -3.01
N ASP A 172 0.77 -13.17 -4.11
CA ASP A 172 0.65 -12.07 -5.08
C ASP A 172 0.00 -10.81 -4.46
N ALA A 173 -0.92 -10.97 -3.50
CA ALA A 173 -1.50 -9.85 -2.77
C ALA A 173 -0.48 -9.19 -1.83
N ALA A 174 0.32 -9.98 -1.13
CA ALA A 174 1.39 -9.48 -0.27
C ALA A 174 2.47 -8.73 -1.05
N GLU A 175 2.85 -9.23 -2.23
CA GLU A 175 3.79 -8.52 -3.12
C GLU A 175 3.25 -7.14 -3.52
N LYS A 176 1.96 -7.05 -3.86
CA LYS A 176 1.32 -5.75 -4.18
C LYS A 176 1.35 -4.79 -2.99
N CYS A 177 1.09 -5.27 -1.78
CA CYS A 177 1.19 -4.46 -0.57
C CYS A 177 2.60 -3.91 -0.38
N MET A 178 3.61 -4.79 -0.46
CA MET A 178 5.01 -4.40 -0.33
C MET A 178 5.42 -3.36 -1.38
N VAL A 179 5.10 -3.58 -2.66
CA VAL A 179 5.40 -2.62 -3.75
C VAL A 179 4.72 -1.28 -3.51
N ALA A 180 3.44 -1.28 -3.10
CA ALA A 180 2.70 -0.06 -2.83
C ALA A 180 3.32 0.75 -1.68
N SER A 181 3.62 0.10 -0.55
CA SER A 181 4.20 0.77 0.62
C SER A 181 5.60 1.31 0.36
N VAL A 182 6.46 0.52 -0.30
CA VAL A 182 7.81 0.96 -0.68
C VAL A 182 7.75 2.15 -1.64
N GLY A 183 6.85 2.12 -2.62
CA GLY A 183 6.68 3.20 -3.60
C GLY A 183 6.19 4.52 -3.00
N ASN A 184 5.63 4.49 -1.79
CA ASN A 184 5.13 5.67 -1.09
C ASN A 184 6.15 6.28 -0.12
N ALA A 185 7.37 5.74 -0.02
CA ALA A 185 8.39 6.25 0.91
C ALA A 185 8.83 7.69 0.59
N CYS A 186 9.15 8.47 1.63
CA CYS A 186 9.75 9.80 1.42
C CYS A 186 11.17 9.70 0.89
N GLU A 187 11.57 10.68 0.09
CA GLU A 187 12.95 10.83 -0.35
C GLU A 187 13.93 10.83 0.84
N LEU A 188 15.00 10.05 0.69
CA LEU A 188 16.10 9.95 1.64
C LEU A 188 17.39 10.25 0.89
N SER A 189 18.13 11.27 1.32
CA SER A 189 19.32 11.71 0.58
C SER A 189 20.42 10.65 0.49
N GLU A 190 20.53 9.76 1.48
CA GLU A 190 21.52 8.68 1.45
C GLU A 190 21.20 7.60 0.40
N ALA A 191 19.94 7.44 -0.01
CA ALA A 191 19.53 6.39 -0.95
C ALA A 191 20.30 6.48 -2.29
N ALA A 192 20.51 7.71 -2.80
CA ALA A 192 21.28 7.94 -4.01
C ALA A 192 22.73 7.47 -3.90
N GLY A 193 23.41 7.79 -2.79
CA GLY A 193 24.79 7.38 -2.56
C GLY A 193 24.94 5.86 -2.43
N THR A 194 24.00 5.20 -1.76
CA THR A 194 23.96 3.73 -1.66
C THR A 194 23.78 3.11 -3.04
N CYS A 195 22.86 3.63 -3.86
CA CYS A 195 22.61 3.09 -5.20
C CYS A 195 23.75 3.34 -6.18
N ASP A 196 24.46 4.45 -6.07
CA ASP A 196 25.69 4.67 -6.85
C ASP A 196 26.78 3.63 -6.48
N ALA A 197 26.90 3.28 -5.20
CA ALA A 197 27.81 2.24 -4.74
C ALA A 197 27.39 0.84 -5.25
N ILE A 198 26.10 0.51 -5.17
CA ILE A 198 25.55 -0.73 -5.72
C ILE A 198 25.79 -0.80 -7.23
N LYS A 199 25.51 0.28 -7.97
CA LYS A 199 25.73 0.34 -9.41
C LYS A 199 27.20 0.19 -9.79
N THR A 200 28.10 0.82 -9.03
CA THR A 200 29.55 0.66 -9.22
C THR A 200 29.98 -0.80 -8.99
N ALA A 201 29.33 -1.50 -8.06
CA ALA A 201 29.56 -2.92 -7.84
C ALA A 201 28.90 -3.79 -8.91
N CYS A 202 27.74 -3.38 -9.43
CA CYS A 202 26.84 -4.12 -10.31
C CYS A 202 26.25 -3.19 -11.40
N ASP A 203 26.96 -3.05 -12.53
CA ASP A 203 26.61 -2.07 -13.58
C ASP A 203 25.17 -2.18 -14.12
N ALA A 204 24.60 -3.38 -14.06
CA ALA A 204 23.28 -3.69 -14.60
C ALA A 204 22.11 -3.20 -13.73
N VAL A 205 22.37 -2.75 -12.49
CA VAL A 205 21.35 -2.17 -11.63
C VAL A 205 20.89 -0.81 -12.18
N ASP A 206 19.57 -0.65 -12.31
CA ASP A 206 18.95 0.64 -12.62
C ASP A 206 19.03 1.55 -11.39
N ALA A 207 19.71 2.69 -11.54
CA ALA A 207 19.95 3.61 -10.43
C ALA A 207 18.65 4.22 -9.90
N ASN A 208 17.69 4.55 -10.78
CA ASN A 208 16.46 5.21 -10.36
C ASN A 208 15.57 4.26 -9.57
N LEU A 209 15.44 3.03 -10.05
CA LEU A 209 14.68 2.01 -9.34
C LEU A 209 15.34 1.62 -8.02
N CYS A 210 16.67 1.50 -8.00
CA CYS A 210 17.39 1.30 -6.75
C CYS A 210 17.08 2.43 -5.76
N VAL A 211 17.12 3.70 -6.19
CA VAL A 211 16.84 4.83 -5.31
C VAL A 211 15.41 4.78 -4.77
N ALA A 212 14.43 4.52 -5.62
CA ALA A 212 13.04 4.40 -5.21
C ALA A 212 12.85 3.30 -4.14
N LEU A 213 13.54 2.17 -4.31
CA LEU A 213 13.50 1.07 -3.34
C LEU A 213 14.21 1.46 -2.03
N MET A 214 15.42 2.03 -2.11
CA MET A 214 16.23 2.37 -0.94
C MET A 214 15.63 3.49 -0.07
N GLN A 215 14.72 4.30 -0.60
CA GLN A 215 13.96 5.31 0.16
C GLN A 215 13.09 4.69 1.27
N ALA A 216 12.65 3.44 1.08
CA ALA A 216 11.84 2.72 2.05
C ALA A 216 12.64 2.17 3.22
N PHE A 217 13.96 2.03 3.07
CA PHE A 217 14.85 1.42 4.05
C PHE A 217 15.42 2.43 5.03
N LYS A 218 15.59 1.99 6.29
CA LYS A 218 16.35 2.69 7.32
C LYS A 218 17.80 2.87 6.88
N PRO A 219 18.47 3.99 7.23
CA PRO A 219 19.89 4.18 6.90
C PRO A 219 20.81 3.06 7.37
N ALA A 220 20.51 2.40 8.49
CA ALA A 220 21.28 1.26 8.98
C ALA A 220 21.26 0.07 8.01
N ALA A 221 20.09 -0.21 7.39
CA ALA A 221 19.93 -1.28 6.42
C ALA A 221 20.71 -1.02 5.12
N HIS A 222 20.99 0.24 4.78
CA HIS A 222 21.76 0.58 3.57
C HIS A 222 23.17 -0.03 3.63
N GLN A 223 23.84 0.08 4.78
CA GLN A 223 25.18 -0.49 4.95
C GLN A 223 25.14 -2.02 4.98
N GLU A 224 24.14 -2.61 5.62
CA GLU A 224 23.97 -4.08 5.63
C GLU A 224 23.80 -4.64 4.21
N ILE A 225 23.04 -3.96 3.35
CA ILE A 225 22.86 -4.33 1.95
C ILE A 225 24.19 -4.24 1.18
N LEU A 226 24.96 -3.17 1.38
CA LEU A 226 26.26 -3.01 0.73
C LEU A 226 27.28 -4.08 1.17
N ASP A 227 27.31 -4.38 2.46
CA ASP A 227 28.19 -5.41 3.03
C ASP A 227 27.80 -6.80 2.50
N CYS A 228 26.50 -7.09 2.44
CA CYS A 228 25.99 -8.31 1.83
C CYS A 228 26.41 -8.43 0.36
N ILE A 229 26.28 -7.37 -0.45
CA ILE A 229 26.66 -7.41 -1.87
C ILE A 229 28.17 -7.67 -2.03
N ASP A 230 29.00 -7.03 -1.22
CA ASP A 230 30.45 -7.28 -1.23
C ASP A 230 30.80 -8.71 -0.83
N MET A 231 30.09 -9.29 0.15
CA MET A 231 30.24 -10.69 0.55
C MET A 231 29.77 -11.65 -0.55
N GLY A 232 28.57 -11.45 -1.10
CA GLY A 232 27.99 -12.29 -2.14
C GLY A 232 28.87 -12.33 -3.39
N LYS A 233 29.44 -11.20 -3.78
CA LYS A 233 30.41 -11.13 -4.91
C LYS A 233 31.70 -11.90 -4.66
N LYS A 234 32.11 -12.07 -3.41
CA LYS A 234 33.28 -12.88 -3.04
C LYS A 234 32.94 -14.37 -2.94
N ALA A 235 31.71 -14.68 -2.52
CA ALA A 235 31.26 -16.03 -2.23
C ALA A 235 30.67 -16.75 -3.46
N SER A 236 30.10 -16.03 -4.41
CA SER A 236 29.38 -16.59 -5.55
C SER A 236 29.93 -16.14 -6.92
N THR A 237 29.66 -16.97 -7.94
CA THR A 237 29.83 -16.64 -9.36
C THR A 237 28.54 -16.18 -10.03
N ASP A 238 27.47 -16.04 -9.25
CA ASP A 238 26.16 -15.64 -9.76
C ASP A 238 26.21 -14.23 -10.38
N PRO A 239 25.32 -13.95 -11.34
CA PRO A 239 25.09 -12.59 -11.82
C PRO A 239 24.95 -11.60 -10.67
N CYS A 240 25.52 -10.40 -10.86
CA CYS A 240 25.47 -9.35 -9.84
C CYS A 240 24.03 -8.97 -9.45
N GLU A 241 23.10 -9.06 -10.42
CA GLU A 241 21.67 -8.83 -10.21
C GLU A 241 21.08 -9.80 -9.17
N ASP A 242 21.39 -11.10 -9.29
CA ASP A 242 20.92 -12.13 -8.36
C ASP A 242 21.50 -11.91 -6.95
N ILE A 243 22.75 -11.43 -6.84
CA ILE A 243 23.36 -11.09 -5.55
C ILE A 243 22.68 -9.87 -4.93
N VAL A 244 22.39 -8.84 -5.72
CA VAL A 244 21.69 -7.63 -5.24
C VAL A 244 20.28 -7.97 -4.78
N ASP A 245 19.55 -8.77 -5.57
CA ASP A 245 18.22 -9.26 -5.24
C ASP A 245 18.24 -10.02 -3.91
N LEU A 246 19.16 -10.98 -3.80
CA LEU A 246 19.34 -11.75 -2.58
C LEU A 246 19.68 -10.84 -1.39
N CYS A 247 20.54 -9.84 -1.56
CA CYS A 247 20.92 -8.96 -0.45
C CYS A 247 19.83 -7.98 -0.01
N ILE A 248 18.93 -7.60 -0.91
CA ILE A 248 17.81 -6.71 -0.55
C ILE A 248 16.74 -7.50 0.21
N TRP A 249 16.35 -8.66 -0.32
CA TRP A 249 15.23 -9.44 0.23
C TRP A 249 15.65 -10.48 1.27
N ASP A 250 16.89 -10.96 1.21
CA ASP A 250 17.43 -12.02 2.07
C ASP A 250 18.97 -11.90 2.32
N PRO A 251 19.46 -10.82 2.95
CA PRO A 251 20.89 -10.64 3.19
C PRO A 251 21.48 -11.66 4.16
N TRP A 252 20.66 -12.46 4.84
CA TRP A 252 21.13 -13.58 5.64
C TRP A 252 21.59 -14.76 4.80
N ALA A 253 21.30 -14.77 3.50
CA ALA A 253 21.73 -15.84 2.60
C ALA A 253 23.25 -16.04 2.54
N PHE A 254 24.05 -15.07 2.99
CA PHE A 254 25.51 -15.13 3.00
C PHE A 254 26.16 -15.14 4.40
N TYR A 255 25.38 -15.19 5.49
CA TYR A 255 25.87 -15.29 6.88
C TYR A 255 25.76 -16.73 7.41
#